data_AF-A0A6B3NL28-F1
#
_entry.id   AF-A0A6B3NL28-F1
#
_cell.length_a   1.000
_cell.length_b   1.000
_cell.length_c   1.000
_cell.angle_alpha   90.00
_cell.angle_beta   90.00
_cell.angle_gamma   90.00
#
_symmetry.space_group_name_H-M   'P 1'
#
loop_
_entity.id
_entity.type
_entity.pdbx_description
1 polymer ?
#
loop_
_entity_poly.entity_id
_entity_poly.type
_entity_poly.pdbx_seq_one_letter_code
_entity_poly.pdbx_strand_id
1 'polypeptide(L)'
;MDIPQSSFKLVLTLALTLASLLTNSTSIAAENTEPESFELTEALALPEAPPTGSPEDGSSMGGTREPALDTACKKTNNPLVSLLAANEENDHTISRRDFTSSPYPSFWFHIPYVSQEVSYIEFALQDPQLSKTIYRTAVKLTDKPGIIQINLPQQEQYSLEVEKDYYWDFIVYCAPNQPHQTEQPDVVLQGWIRRVAVNAPLKNQLESVKPQEYIAYIDNDLLYDAVTNLAALRLANPENPQLHNDWTKLLSLLGWEELASEPLVDSIQLFPEEQATTNFLSK
;
A
#
# COMPACT_ATOMS: atom_id res chain seq x y z
N MET A 1 -3.27 67.84 71.88
CA MET A 1 -3.14 68.10 70.44
C MET A 1 -4.16 67.23 69.73
N ASP A 2 -4.93 67.90 68.88
CA ASP A 2 -5.72 67.41 67.74
C ASP A 2 -7.04 66.64 67.92
N ILE A 3 -7.92 66.98 66.96
CA ILE A 3 -9.38 66.89 66.91
C ILE A 3 -9.79 65.73 65.94
N PRO A 4 -11.03 65.65 65.41
CA PRO A 4 -12.06 64.62 65.67
C PRO A 4 -12.31 63.67 64.47
N GLN A 5 -13.23 62.70 64.56
CA GLN A 5 -13.97 62.15 63.39
C GLN A 5 -15.35 61.65 63.86
N SER A 6 -16.50 62.13 63.36
CA SER A 6 -17.08 62.26 62.00
C SER A 6 -17.83 61.01 61.54
N SER A 7 -19.13 61.22 61.30
CA SER A 7 -20.13 60.32 60.73
C SER A 7 -19.83 59.90 59.29
N PHE A 8 -20.23 58.68 58.90
CA PHE A 8 -20.40 58.34 57.48
C PHE A 8 -21.54 57.34 57.25
N LYS A 9 -22.57 57.78 56.52
CA LYS A 9 -23.61 56.93 55.92
C LYS A 9 -23.08 56.43 54.58
N LEU A 10 -23.15 55.12 54.32
CA LEU A 10 -22.82 54.56 53.00
C LEU A 10 -24.13 54.07 52.34
N VAL A 11 -24.57 54.81 51.32
CA VAL A 11 -25.66 54.43 50.41
C VAL A 11 -25.00 53.74 49.22
N LEU A 12 -25.33 52.47 48.99
CA LEU A 12 -24.81 51.66 47.90
C LEU A 12 -25.77 51.79 46.69
N THR A 13 -25.45 52.67 45.74
CA THR A 13 -26.13 52.72 44.43
C THR A 13 -25.35 51.88 43.42
N LEU A 14 -25.93 50.75 43.02
CA LEU A 14 -25.41 49.87 41.98
C LEU A 14 -25.80 50.45 40.61
N ALA A 15 -24.83 50.97 39.86
CA ALA A 15 -25.02 51.38 38.47
C ALA A 15 -24.66 50.19 37.54
N LEU A 16 -25.66 49.60 36.89
CA LEU A 16 -25.44 48.65 35.80
C LEU A 16 -25.16 49.43 34.50
N THR A 17 -23.93 49.38 34.00
CA THR A 17 -23.60 49.82 32.64
C THR A 17 -23.61 48.63 31.70
N LEU A 18 -24.56 48.60 30.77
CA LEU A 18 -24.60 47.65 29.66
C LEU A 18 -23.62 48.15 28.58
N ALA A 19 -22.44 47.56 28.50
CA ALA A 19 -21.52 47.80 27.39
C ALA A 19 -21.86 46.84 26.25
N SER A 20 -22.50 47.36 25.19
CA SER A 20 -22.69 46.63 23.93
C SER A 20 -21.36 46.58 23.16
N LEU A 21 -20.66 45.44 23.20
CA LEU A 21 -19.55 45.16 22.31
C LEU A 21 -20.08 44.84 20.91
N LEU A 22 -19.88 45.76 19.97
CA LEU A 22 -20.00 45.48 18.55
C LEU A 22 -18.76 44.68 18.11
N THR A 23 -18.89 43.37 18.04
CA THR A 23 -17.88 42.53 17.39
C THR A 23 -18.06 42.64 15.88
N ASN A 24 -17.19 43.40 15.22
CA ASN A 24 -17.07 43.34 13.77
C ASN A 24 -16.52 41.96 13.39
N SER A 25 -17.35 41.12 12.78
CA SER A 25 -16.90 39.92 12.10
C SER A 25 -16.26 40.33 10.78
N THR A 26 -14.92 40.38 10.74
CA THR A 26 -14.21 40.34 9.48
C THR A 26 -14.39 38.95 8.89
N SER A 27 -15.18 38.83 7.83
CA SER A 27 -15.18 37.66 6.97
C SER A 27 -13.77 37.56 6.37
N ILE A 28 -12.94 36.67 6.91
CA ILE A 28 -11.78 36.18 6.17
C ILE A 28 -12.38 35.39 5.02
N ALA A 29 -12.21 35.88 3.80
CA ALA A 29 -12.42 35.06 2.62
C ALA A 29 -11.45 33.88 2.75
N ALA A 30 -11.99 32.68 2.95
CA ALA A 30 -11.21 31.47 2.78
C ALA A 30 -10.76 31.47 1.31
N GLU A 31 -9.46 31.67 1.11
CA GLU A 31 -8.83 31.38 -0.17
C GLU A 31 -9.04 29.88 -0.40
N ASN A 32 -9.75 29.54 -1.48
CA ASN A 32 -9.89 28.16 -1.92
C ASN A 32 -8.49 27.69 -2.35
N THR A 33 -7.66 27.25 -1.41
CA THR A 33 -6.53 26.39 -1.73
C THR A 33 -7.15 25.05 -2.06
N GLU A 34 -7.35 24.83 -3.36
CA GLU A 34 -7.59 23.51 -3.92
C GLU A 34 -6.50 22.58 -3.35
N PRO A 35 -6.85 21.46 -2.69
CA PRO A 35 -5.84 20.56 -2.14
C PRO A 35 -4.96 20.10 -3.30
N GLU A 36 -3.62 20.23 -3.14
CA GLU A 36 -2.65 19.84 -4.16
C GLU A 36 -2.95 18.43 -4.63
N SER A 37 -3.55 18.32 -5.82
CA SER A 37 -3.66 17.05 -6.52
C SER A 37 -2.28 16.71 -7.05
N PHE A 38 -1.84 15.46 -6.89
CA PHE A 38 -0.64 15.01 -7.57
C PHE A 38 -0.87 15.10 -9.09
N GLU A 39 -0.20 16.06 -9.73
CA GLU A 39 -0.08 16.07 -11.17
C GLU A 39 1.03 15.10 -11.53
N LEU A 40 0.69 14.10 -12.34
CA LEU A 40 1.68 13.37 -13.11
C LEU A 40 2.30 14.38 -14.07
N THR A 41 3.33 15.10 -13.62
CA THR A 41 4.11 15.94 -14.51
C THR A 41 4.61 15.05 -15.64
N GLU A 42 4.25 15.44 -16.86
CA GLU A 42 4.65 14.81 -18.11
C GLU A 42 6.11 14.36 -18.00
N ALA A 43 6.29 13.03 -18.10
CA ALA A 43 7.48 12.28 -17.73
C ALA A 43 8.77 13.10 -17.93
N LEU A 44 9.34 13.58 -16.82
CA LEU A 44 10.77 13.85 -16.78
C LEU A 44 11.43 12.54 -17.19
N ALA A 45 12.10 12.54 -18.35
CA ALA A 45 12.85 11.39 -18.82
C ALA A 45 13.65 10.84 -17.63
N LEU A 46 13.25 9.65 -17.18
CA LEU A 46 13.83 9.00 -16.01
C LEU A 46 15.35 8.97 -16.24
N PRO A 47 16.17 9.38 -15.26
CA PRO A 47 17.61 9.23 -15.38
C PRO A 47 17.91 7.77 -15.70
N GLU A 48 18.84 7.52 -16.64
CA GLU A 48 19.27 6.16 -16.96
C GLU A 48 19.58 5.43 -15.65
N ALA A 49 18.98 4.24 -15.49
CA ALA A 49 19.19 3.43 -14.32
C ALA A 49 20.71 3.29 -14.11
N PRO A 50 21.24 3.58 -12.91
CA PRO A 50 22.64 3.27 -12.62
C PRO A 50 22.86 1.78 -12.91
N PRO A 51 24.08 1.34 -13.29
CA PRO A 51 24.36 -0.07 -13.56
C PRO A 51 24.29 -0.82 -12.22
N THR A 52 23.07 -1.11 -11.79
CA THR A 52 22.75 -2.03 -10.72
C THR A 52 22.94 -3.40 -11.31
N GLY A 53 23.82 -4.19 -10.70
CA GLY A 53 24.14 -5.54 -11.13
C GLY A 53 22.90 -6.44 -11.15
N SER A 54 22.16 -6.39 -12.25
CA SER A 54 21.49 -7.57 -12.78
C SER A 54 22.55 -8.68 -12.78
N PRO A 55 22.27 -9.86 -12.20
CA PRO A 55 23.18 -10.99 -12.31
C PRO A 55 23.56 -11.17 -13.79
N GLU A 56 24.86 -11.22 -14.09
CA GLU A 56 25.40 -11.29 -15.45
C GLU A 56 25.01 -12.60 -16.20
N ASP A 57 24.21 -13.46 -15.59
CA ASP A 57 23.79 -14.73 -16.17
C ASP A 57 22.30 -14.69 -16.46
N GLY A 58 21.97 -14.74 -17.76
CA GLY A 58 20.66 -14.50 -18.37
C GLY A 58 19.54 -15.45 -17.91
N SER A 59 19.12 -15.28 -16.66
CA SER A 59 17.91 -15.87 -16.11
C SER A 59 16.76 -14.95 -16.46
N SER A 60 15.94 -15.36 -17.43
CA SER A 60 14.66 -14.76 -17.81
C SER A 60 13.96 -14.17 -16.58
N MET A 61 13.99 -12.84 -16.46
CA MET A 61 13.44 -12.09 -15.33
C MET A 61 11.92 -11.99 -15.47
N GLY A 62 11.19 -12.17 -14.37
CA GLY A 62 9.81 -11.71 -14.19
C GLY A 62 8.81 -12.01 -15.30
N GLY A 63 8.51 -13.28 -15.56
CA GLY A 63 7.32 -13.66 -16.33
C GLY A 63 6.15 -13.98 -15.41
N THR A 64 4.99 -13.39 -15.64
CA THR A 64 3.73 -14.11 -15.38
C THR A 64 3.83 -15.33 -16.28
N ARG A 65 3.89 -16.56 -15.75
CA ARG A 65 3.59 -17.68 -16.62
C ARG A 65 2.15 -17.44 -17.05
N GLU A 66 1.93 -17.07 -18.32
CA GLU A 66 0.61 -17.13 -18.91
C GLU A 66 -0.02 -18.44 -18.42
N PRO A 67 -1.28 -18.41 -17.94
CA PRO A 67 -1.94 -19.65 -17.60
C PRO A 67 -1.76 -20.54 -18.82
N ALA A 68 -1.06 -21.66 -18.64
CA ALA A 68 -1.04 -22.70 -19.65
C ALA A 68 -2.48 -22.86 -20.13
N LEU A 69 -2.68 -23.17 -21.41
CA LEU A 69 -4.00 -23.27 -22.04
C LEU A 69 -4.99 -24.24 -21.31
N ASP A 70 -4.54 -24.86 -20.22
CA ASP A 70 -5.19 -25.81 -19.32
C ASP A 70 -4.92 -25.50 -17.82
N THR A 71 -4.93 -24.23 -17.35
CA THR A 71 -5.00 -23.97 -15.90
C THR A 71 -6.40 -24.28 -15.38
N ALA A 72 -6.48 -24.83 -14.16
CA ALA A 72 -7.77 -25.09 -13.51
C ALA A 72 -8.47 -23.78 -13.08
N CYS A 73 -7.80 -22.64 -13.20
CA CYS A 73 -8.36 -21.34 -12.88
C CYS A 73 -9.44 -20.94 -13.87
N LYS A 74 -10.58 -20.50 -13.32
CA LYS A 74 -11.68 -19.95 -14.11
C LYS A 74 -11.20 -18.71 -14.86
N LYS A 75 -11.57 -18.57 -16.15
CA LYS A 75 -11.32 -17.33 -16.89
C LYS A 75 -12.18 -16.19 -16.36
N THR A 76 -11.57 -15.03 -16.13
CA THR A 76 -12.20 -13.83 -15.57
C THR A 76 -11.95 -12.63 -16.49
N ASN A 77 -12.75 -11.57 -16.34
CA ASN A 77 -12.57 -10.35 -17.14
C ASN A 77 -11.35 -9.55 -16.68
N ASN A 78 -11.10 -9.52 -15.37
CA ASN A 78 -9.95 -8.84 -14.76
C ASN A 78 -8.90 -9.89 -14.37
N PRO A 79 -7.60 -9.60 -14.54
CA PRO A 79 -6.54 -10.59 -14.42
C PRO A 79 -6.10 -10.82 -12.97
N LEU A 80 -5.63 -12.03 -12.63
CA LEU A 80 -4.90 -12.26 -11.38
C LEU A 80 -3.48 -11.67 -11.52
N VAL A 81 -3.16 -10.60 -10.78
CA VAL A 81 -1.90 -9.84 -10.96
C VAL A 81 -1.35 -9.29 -9.64
N SER A 82 -0.05 -9.02 -9.61
CA SER A 82 0.58 -8.15 -8.62
C SER A 82 0.49 -6.70 -9.13
N LEU A 83 0.14 -5.76 -8.26
CA LEU A 83 0.07 -4.36 -8.66
C LEU A 83 1.46 -3.75 -8.93
N LEU A 84 2.52 -4.34 -8.37
CA LEU A 84 3.85 -3.71 -8.29
C LEU A 84 4.94 -4.46 -9.04
N ALA A 85 4.86 -5.79 -9.11
CA ALA A 85 5.85 -6.57 -9.84
C ALA A 85 5.95 -6.09 -11.28
N ALA A 86 7.16 -5.79 -11.74
CA ALA A 86 7.39 -5.44 -13.14
C ALA A 86 6.97 -6.61 -14.03
N ASN A 87 5.90 -6.42 -14.82
CA ASN A 87 5.65 -7.25 -15.99
C ASN A 87 6.54 -6.69 -17.10
N GLU A 88 7.66 -7.35 -17.39
CA GLU A 88 8.52 -6.98 -18.53
C GLU A 88 7.83 -7.18 -19.89
N GLU A 89 6.59 -7.67 -19.91
CA GLU A 89 5.93 -8.14 -21.13
C GLU A 89 5.38 -7.04 -22.03
N ASN A 90 5.20 -5.80 -21.53
CA ASN A 90 4.49 -4.75 -22.29
C ASN A 90 5.27 -3.45 -22.54
N ASP A 91 6.40 -3.19 -21.87
CA ASP A 91 7.23 -2.02 -22.17
C ASP A 91 8.65 -2.10 -21.58
N HIS A 92 9.64 -2.42 -22.41
CA HIS A 92 11.07 -2.40 -22.03
C HIS A 92 11.59 -1.00 -21.66
N THR A 93 10.79 0.07 -21.84
CA THR A 93 11.20 1.44 -21.50
C THR A 93 10.91 1.82 -20.05
N ILE A 94 10.10 1.04 -19.32
CA ILE A 94 9.79 1.31 -17.92
C ILE A 94 10.63 0.39 -17.02
N SER A 95 11.83 0.84 -16.66
CA SER A 95 12.62 0.20 -15.59
C SER A 95 12.01 0.50 -14.23
N ARG A 96 10.94 -0.22 -13.85
CA ARG A 96 10.38 -0.10 -12.49
C ARG A 96 11.34 -0.74 -11.49
N ARG A 97 11.67 0.02 -10.45
CA ARG A 97 12.49 -0.46 -9.34
C ARG A 97 11.56 -0.88 -8.21
N ASP A 98 11.59 -2.16 -7.86
CA ASP A 98 10.80 -2.70 -6.75
C ASP A 98 11.40 -2.29 -5.40
N PHE A 99 11.28 -1.00 -5.04
CA PHE A 99 11.84 -0.45 -3.81
C PHE A 99 10.77 -0.20 -2.75
N THR A 100 11.20 -0.38 -1.50
CA THR A 100 10.43 0.02 -0.33
C THR A 100 11.28 0.71 0.72
N SER A 101 10.70 1.63 1.48
CA SER A 101 11.36 2.19 2.67
C SER A 101 11.03 1.42 3.94
N SER A 102 9.96 0.63 3.90
CA SER A 102 9.43 -0.08 5.06
C SER A 102 10.29 -1.30 5.44
N PRO A 103 10.60 -1.50 6.73
CA PRO A 103 11.10 -2.79 7.23
C PRO A 103 10.08 -3.93 7.07
N TYR A 104 8.79 -3.59 7.01
CA TYR A 104 7.67 -4.52 6.94
C TYR A 104 6.74 -4.08 5.79
N PRO A 105 7.13 -4.32 4.52
CA PRO A 105 6.34 -3.88 3.39
C PRO A 105 5.01 -4.64 3.29
N SER A 106 4.10 -4.07 2.52
CA SER A 106 2.87 -4.72 2.10
C SER A 106 2.95 -5.07 0.62
N PHE A 107 2.41 -6.24 0.28
CA PHE A 107 2.30 -6.72 -1.09
C PHE A 107 0.84 -6.66 -1.52
N TRP A 108 0.61 -6.24 -2.76
CA TRP A 108 -0.73 -5.92 -3.26
C TRP A 108 -1.04 -6.71 -4.52
N PHE A 109 -2.16 -7.44 -4.48
CA PHE A 109 -2.58 -8.33 -5.55
C PHE A 109 -4.04 -8.08 -5.89
N HIS A 110 -4.40 -8.13 -7.17
CA HIS A 110 -5.79 -8.24 -7.56
C HIS A 110 -6.15 -9.71 -7.75
N ILE A 111 -7.19 -10.15 -7.04
CA ILE A 111 -7.68 -11.53 -7.05
C ILE A 111 -9.09 -11.55 -7.66
N PRO A 112 -9.26 -12.10 -8.88
CA PRO A 112 -10.56 -12.11 -9.56
C PRO A 112 -11.46 -13.28 -9.14
N TYR A 113 -11.15 -13.94 -8.02
CA TYR A 113 -11.78 -15.18 -7.58
C TYR A 113 -12.42 -15.04 -6.20
N VAL A 114 -13.45 -15.85 -5.95
CA VAL A 114 -14.00 -16.05 -4.61
C VAL A 114 -13.42 -17.31 -3.95
N SER A 115 -13.57 -17.43 -2.64
CA SER A 115 -13.06 -18.57 -1.85
C SER A 115 -13.47 -19.96 -2.35
N GLN A 116 -14.60 -20.13 -3.05
CA GLN A 116 -15.01 -21.44 -3.59
C GLN A 116 -14.35 -21.79 -4.94
N GLU A 117 -13.67 -20.84 -5.58
CA GLU A 117 -13.00 -21.00 -6.87
C GLU A 117 -11.49 -21.22 -6.74
N VAL A 118 -10.98 -21.17 -5.50
CA VAL A 118 -9.57 -21.33 -5.18
C VAL A 118 -9.42 -22.35 -4.06
N SER A 119 -8.55 -23.32 -4.25
CA SER A 119 -8.21 -24.33 -3.25
C SER A 119 -7.26 -23.74 -2.19
N TYR A 120 -6.19 -23.11 -2.66
CA TYR A 120 -5.10 -22.66 -1.80
C TYR A 120 -4.35 -21.49 -2.43
N ILE A 121 -3.93 -20.55 -1.58
CA ILE A 121 -3.04 -19.44 -1.92
C ILE A 121 -1.92 -19.41 -0.91
N GLU A 122 -0.69 -19.28 -1.41
CA GLU A 122 0.50 -19.07 -0.59
C GLU A 122 1.22 -17.81 -1.02
N PHE A 123 1.70 -17.06 -0.04
CA PHE A 123 2.71 -16.02 -0.22
C PHE A 123 3.96 -16.45 0.51
N ALA A 124 5.12 -16.34 -0.15
CA ALA A 124 6.41 -16.51 0.50
C ALA A 124 7.37 -15.38 0.11
N LEU A 125 8.20 -15.00 1.08
CA LEU A 125 9.28 -14.03 0.97
C LEU A 125 10.57 -14.73 1.37
N GLN A 126 11.60 -14.59 0.55
CA GLN A 126 12.83 -15.36 0.61
C GLN A 126 14.03 -14.43 0.55
N ASP A 127 15.16 -14.92 1.06
CA ASP A 127 16.45 -14.28 0.88
C ASP A 127 16.85 -14.26 -0.60
N PRO A 128 17.79 -13.38 -1.01
CA PRO A 128 18.11 -13.23 -2.42
C PRO A 128 18.82 -14.46 -3.03
N GLN A 129 19.30 -15.39 -2.20
CA GLN A 129 19.88 -16.66 -2.64
C GLN A 129 18.85 -17.80 -2.74
N LEU A 130 17.57 -17.54 -2.42
CA LEU A 130 16.49 -18.54 -2.35
C LEU A 130 16.81 -19.73 -1.42
N SER A 131 17.67 -19.49 -0.43
CA SER A 131 18.17 -20.49 0.51
C SER A 131 17.39 -20.50 1.82
N LYS A 132 16.71 -19.40 2.13
CA LYS A 132 16.00 -19.18 3.38
C LYS A 132 14.68 -18.45 3.11
N THR A 133 13.58 -19.08 3.49
CA THR A 133 12.28 -18.43 3.62
C THR A 133 12.27 -17.53 4.85
N ILE A 134 12.03 -16.24 4.64
CA ILE A 134 11.90 -15.22 5.69
C ILE A 134 10.48 -15.25 6.24
N TYR A 135 9.50 -15.25 5.35
CA TYR A 135 8.09 -15.30 5.70
C TYR A 135 7.33 -16.20 4.72
N ARG A 136 6.37 -16.96 5.23
CA ARG A 136 5.44 -17.76 4.42
C ARG A 136 4.08 -17.74 5.10
N THR A 137 3.04 -17.49 4.34
CA THR A 137 1.67 -17.51 4.84
C THR A 137 0.70 -18.03 3.79
N ALA A 138 -0.33 -18.73 4.26
CA ALA A 138 -1.50 -19.05 3.46
C ALA A 138 -2.51 -17.89 3.52
N VAL A 139 -3.14 -17.58 2.40
CA VAL A 139 -4.14 -16.51 2.30
C VAL A 139 -5.52 -17.11 2.14
N LYS A 140 -6.45 -16.77 3.04
CA LYS A 140 -7.87 -17.09 2.86
C LYS A 140 -8.58 -15.91 2.20
N LEU A 141 -9.24 -16.21 1.08
CA LEU A 141 -10.10 -15.26 0.38
C LEU A 141 -11.46 -15.11 1.06
N THR A 142 -12.10 -13.99 0.79
CA THR A 142 -13.50 -13.73 1.15
C THR A 142 -14.44 -14.24 0.04
N ASP A 143 -15.71 -13.86 0.11
CA ASP A 143 -16.73 -14.10 -0.93
C ASP A 143 -16.78 -12.99 -2.00
N LYS A 144 -15.81 -12.07 -1.99
CA LYS A 144 -15.73 -10.95 -2.94
C LYS A 144 -14.36 -10.92 -3.64
N PRO A 145 -14.32 -10.90 -4.98
CA PRO A 145 -13.11 -10.55 -5.72
C PRO A 145 -12.68 -9.11 -5.43
N GLY A 146 -11.41 -8.81 -5.63
CA GLY A 146 -10.88 -7.47 -5.51
C GLY A 146 -9.39 -7.43 -5.23
N ILE A 147 -8.92 -6.24 -4.82
CA ILE A 147 -7.53 -5.99 -4.47
C ILE A 147 -7.31 -6.30 -2.99
N ILE A 148 -6.36 -7.19 -2.71
CA ILE A 148 -5.97 -7.58 -1.37
C ILE A 148 -4.59 -7.07 -0.99
N GLN A 149 -4.40 -6.90 0.31
CA GLN A 149 -3.12 -6.61 0.93
C GLN A 149 -2.61 -7.85 1.67
N ILE A 150 -1.30 -8.11 1.55
CA ILE A 150 -0.56 -9.04 2.40
C ILE A 150 0.49 -8.24 3.16
N ASN A 151 0.46 -8.31 4.48
CA ASN A 151 1.32 -7.54 5.36
C ASN A 151 2.40 -8.43 5.96
N LEU A 152 3.66 -8.03 5.79
CA LEU A 152 4.74 -8.66 6.53
C LEU A 152 4.54 -8.37 8.03
N PRO A 153 4.55 -9.38 8.94
CA PRO A 153 4.27 -9.13 10.34
C PRO A 153 5.34 -8.26 10.98
N GLN A 154 4.92 -7.35 11.87
CA GLN A 154 5.80 -6.43 12.60
C GLN A 154 6.58 -7.15 13.71
N GLN A 155 7.42 -8.11 13.34
CA GLN A 155 8.27 -8.89 14.23
C GLN A 155 9.70 -8.86 13.67
N GLU A 156 10.69 -8.69 14.55
CA GLU A 156 12.09 -8.49 14.15
C GLU A 156 12.61 -9.54 13.16
N GLN A 157 12.22 -10.82 13.33
CA GLN A 157 12.62 -11.91 12.45
C GLN A 157 12.17 -11.80 10.99
N TYR A 158 11.16 -10.96 10.72
CA TYR A 158 10.60 -10.70 9.39
C TYR A 158 11.05 -9.34 8.84
N SER A 159 11.81 -8.55 9.60
CA SER A 159 12.27 -7.23 9.16
C SER A 159 13.22 -7.36 7.96
N LEU A 160 12.99 -6.53 6.94
CA LEU A 160 13.90 -6.43 5.80
C LEU A 160 15.09 -5.55 6.15
N GLU A 161 16.28 -5.93 5.70
CA GLU A 161 17.52 -5.18 5.90
C GLU A 161 17.68 -4.13 4.81
N VAL A 162 18.22 -2.97 5.18
CA VAL A 162 18.46 -1.85 4.27
C VAL A 162 19.54 -2.22 3.24
N GLU A 163 19.32 -1.82 1.99
CA GLU A 163 20.10 -2.15 0.79
C GLU A 163 20.20 -3.65 0.46
N LYS A 164 19.25 -4.45 0.94
CA LYS A 164 19.19 -5.89 0.65
C LYS A 164 18.00 -6.24 -0.23
N ASP A 165 18.27 -7.07 -1.23
CA ASP A 165 17.27 -7.68 -2.10
C ASP A 165 16.57 -8.85 -1.43
N TYR A 166 15.31 -9.03 -1.78
CA TYR A 166 14.48 -10.15 -1.37
C TYR A 166 13.64 -10.60 -2.56
N TYR A 167 13.27 -11.87 -2.55
CA TYR A 167 12.45 -12.47 -3.60
C TYR A 167 11.13 -12.91 -3.00
N TRP A 168 10.03 -12.65 -3.68
CA TRP A 168 8.72 -13.11 -3.26
C TRP A 168 8.02 -13.89 -4.35
N ASP A 169 7.21 -14.85 -3.91
CA ASP A 169 6.31 -15.65 -4.73
C ASP A 169 4.90 -15.60 -4.14
N PHE A 170 3.93 -15.52 -5.04
CA PHE A 170 2.51 -15.61 -4.76
C PHE A 170 1.91 -16.69 -5.65
N ILE A 171 1.51 -17.79 -5.00
CA ILE A 171 1.17 -19.04 -5.64
C ILE A 171 -0.32 -19.30 -5.45
N VAL A 172 -1.02 -19.64 -6.55
CA VAL A 172 -2.45 -19.93 -6.52
C VAL A 172 -2.73 -21.31 -7.10
N TYR A 173 -3.55 -22.07 -6.38
CA TYR A 173 -4.12 -23.35 -6.81
C TYR A 173 -5.64 -23.19 -6.90
N CYS A 174 -6.19 -23.27 -8.11
CA CYS A 174 -7.60 -23.03 -8.33
C CYS A 174 -8.47 -24.27 -8.13
N ALA A 175 -7.98 -25.48 -8.40
CA ALA A 175 -8.80 -26.71 -8.41
C ALA A 175 -9.31 -27.14 -7.00
N PRO A 176 -10.48 -26.69 -6.51
CA PRO A 176 -10.90 -26.90 -5.12
C PRO A 176 -11.53 -28.28 -4.91
N ASN A 177 -11.91 -28.94 -6.00
CA ASN A 177 -12.68 -30.19 -6.04
C ASN A 177 -11.94 -31.32 -6.75
N GLN A 178 -10.67 -31.12 -7.12
CA GLN A 178 -9.83 -32.19 -7.62
C GLN A 178 -8.75 -32.48 -6.59
N PRO A 179 -8.40 -33.76 -6.35
CA PRO A 179 -7.15 -34.06 -5.67
C PRO A 179 -6.03 -33.29 -6.38
N HIS A 180 -5.07 -32.72 -5.65
CA HIS A 180 -3.86 -32.18 -6.25
C HIS A 180 -3.19 -33.30 -7.07
N GLN A 181 -3.50 -33.39 -8.36
CA GLN A 181 -2.99 -34.41 -9.26
C GLN A 181 -1.57 -34.05 -9.71
N THR A 182 -1.20 -32.77 -9.55
CA THR A 182 0.10 -32.21 -9.84
C THR A 182 0.55 -31.36 -8.65
N GLU A 183 1.81 -31.49 -8.24
CA GLU A 183 2.49 -30.55 -7.33
C GLU A 183 2.74 -29.18 -7.98
N GLN A 184 2.30 -28.99 -9.22
CA GLN A 184 2.51 -27.77 -9.98
C GLN A 184 1.39 -26.77 -9.67
N PRO A 185 1.74 -25.51 -9.36
CA PRO A 185 0.76 -24.45 -9.17
C PRO A 185 0.08 -24.05 -10.48
N ASP A 186 -1.18 -23.61 -10.38
CA ASP A 186 -1.95 -23.11 -11.54
C ASP A 186 -1.44 -21.74 -11.97
N VAL A 187 -1.14 -20.85 -11.01
CA VAL A 187 -0.58 -19.52 -11.26
C VAL A 187 0.53 -19.23 -10.26
N VAL A 188 1.61 -18.63 -10.75
CA VAL A 188 2.71 -18.10 -9.94
C VAL A 188 2.96 -16.66 -10.37
N LEU A 189 2.76 -15.74 -9.44
CA LEU A 189 3.24 -14.36 -9.54
C LEU A 189 4.50 -14.24 -8.69
N GLN A 190 5.46 -13.45 -9.14
CA GLN A 190 6.76 -13.36 -8.49
C GLN A 190 7.39 -12.01 -8.74
N GLY A 191 8.29 -11.60 -7.85
CA GLY A 191 9.00 -10.34 -7.97
C GLY A 191 10.16 -10.21 -7.00
N TRP A 192 10.97 -9.18 -7.25
CA TRP A 192 12.01 -8.76 -6.33
C TRP A 192 11.48 -7.62 -5.46
N ILE A 193 12.14 -7.36 -4.34
CA ILE A 193 11.95 -6.15 -3.57
C ILE A 193 13.24 -5.81 -2.83
N ARG A 194 13.64 -4.54 -2.84
CA ARG A 194 14.77 -4.04 -2.05
C ARG A 194 14.30 -3.00 -1.05
N ARG A 195 14.71 -3.15 0.20
CA ARG A 195 14.52 -2.08 1.19
C ARG A 195 15.62 -1.04 1.03
N VAL A 196 15.27 0.23 0.91
CA VAL A 196 16.21 1.36 0.85
C VAL A 196 16.15 2.21 2.11
N ALA A 197 17.21 2.96 2.39
CA ALA A 197 17.27 3.84 3.56
C ALA A 197 16.37 5.08 3.43
N VAL A 198 15.65 5.44 4.49
CA VAL A 198 15.01 6.77 4.59
C VAL A 198 16.08 7.80 4.95
N ASN A 199 16.49 8.60 3.97
CA ASN A 199 17.44 9.69 4.15
C ASN A 199 16.74 10.98 4.63
N ALA A 200 17.52 12.00 5.01
CA ALA A 200 16.97 13.27 5.51
C ALA A 200 16.08 14.00 4.48
N PRO A 201 16.44 14.09 3.18
CA PRO A 201 15.56 14.65 2.15
C PRO A 201 14.18 13.97 2.08
N LEU A 202 14.15 12.64 1.95
CA LEU A 202 12.90 11.87 1.89
C LEU A 202 12.08 12.05 3.16
N LYS A 203 12.73 12.00 4.34
CA LYS A 203 12.04 12.23 5.61
C LYS A 203 11.35 13.59 5.66
N ASN A 204 12.04 14.66 5.24
CA ASN A 204 11.47 16.01 5.22
C ASN A 204 10.29 16.11 4.24
N GLN A 205 10.41 15.48 3.07
CA GLN A 205 9.34 15.46 2.07
C GLN A 205 8.10 14.70 2.58
N LEU A 206 8.31 13.54 3.22
CA LEU A 206 7.24 12.78 3.87
C LEU A 206 6.53 13.61 4.94
N GLU A 207 7.27 14.38 5.74
CA GLU A 207 6.70 15.27 6.75
C GLU A 207 5.89 16.42 6.15
N SER A 208 6.31 16.97 4.99
CA SER A 208 5.63 18.11 4.37
C SER A 208 4.31 17.76 3.67
N VAL A 209 4.15 16.52 3.20
CA VAL A 209 2.95 16.11 2.45
C VAL A 209 1.93 15.36 3.31
N LYS A 210 2.14 15.24 4.63
CA LYS A 210 1.21 14.50 5.49
C LYS A 210 -0.21 15.05 5.41
N PRO A 211 -1.25 14.19 5.27
CA PRO A 211 -1.18 12.72 5.35
C PRO A 211 -0.93 12.00 4.01
N GLN A 212 -0.77 12.72 2.90
CA GLN A 212 -0.65 12.21 1.53
C GLN A 212 0.80 11.79 1.19
N GLU A 213 1.41 10.98 2.06
CA GLU A 213 2.80 10.52 1.91
C GLU A 213 3.05 9.75 0.61
N TYR A 214 2.01 9.17 0.00
CA TYR A 214 2.08 8.56 -1.34
C TYR A 214 2.69 9.48 -2.40
N ILE A 215 2.50 10.81 -2.29
CA ILE A 215 3.11 11.79 -3.21
C ILE A 215 4.64 11.70 -3.14
N ALA A 216 5.18 11.81 -1.91
CA ALA A 216 6.62 11.71 -1.69
C ALA A 216 7.18 10.33 -2.04
N TYR A 217 6.41 9.26 -1.79
CA TYR A 217 6.82 7.91 -2.16
C TYR A 217 6.91 7.74 -3.68
N ILE A 218 5.95 8.25 -4.46
CA ILE A 218 6.01 8.21 -5.93
C ILE A 218 7.23 8.98 -6.44
N ASP A 219 7.47 10.19 -5.94
CA ASP A 219 8.62 11.02 -6.34
C ASP A 219 9.99 10.38 -6.07
N ASN A 220 10.04 9.37 -5.19
CA ASN A 220 11.26 8.69 -4.78
C ASN A 220 11.29 7.20 -5.24
N ASP A 221 10.44 6.80 -6.18
CA ASP A 221 10.32 5.43 -6.71
C ASP A 221 9.98 4.36 -5.64
N LEU A 222 9.31 4.74 -4.56
CA LEU A 222 8.90 3.85 -3.46
C LEU A 222 7.46 3.37 -3.65
N LEU A 223 7.18 2.73 -4.79
CA LEU A 223 5.80 2.41 -5.21
C LEU A 223 5.08 1.44 -4.26
N TYR A 224 5.79 0.54 -3.57
CA TYR A 224 5.21 -0.32 -2.52
C TYR A 224 4.62 0.52 -1.38
N ASP A 225 5.37 1.52 -0.92
CA ASP A 225 4.95 2.44 0.13
C ASP A 225 3.83 3.37 -0.36
N ALA A 226 3.90 3.84 -1.61
CA ALA A 226 2.88 4.69 -2.22
C ALA A 226 1.51 4.01 -2.32
N VAL A 227 1.46 2.80 -2.89
CA VAL A 227 0.23 2.01 -3.01
C VAL A 227 -0.36 1.75 -1.62
N THR A 228 0.50 1.39 -0.66
CA THR A 228 0.09 1.10 0.71
C THR A 228 -0.51 2.32 1.40
N ASN A 229 0.16 3.47 1.32
CA ASN A 229 -0.30 4.70 1.95
C ASN A 229 -1.63 5.18 1.33
N LEU A 230 -1.73 5.22 0.00
CA LEU A 230 -2.92 5.68 -0.69
C LEU A 230 -4.12 4.74 -0.48
N ALA A 231 -3.90 3.42 -0.50
CA ALA A 231 -4.95 2.45 -0.20
C ALA A 231 -5.49 2.63 1.24
N ALA A 232 -4.61 2.83 2.22
CA ALA A 232 -5.01 3.09 3.60
C ALA A 232 -5.85 4.38 3.74
N LEU A 233 -5.45 5.45 3.06
CA LEU A 233 -6.21 6.71 3.03
C LEU A 233 -7.60 6.53 2.40
N ARG A 234 -7.71 5.74 1.31
CA ARG A 234 -8.99 5.42 0.67
C ARG A 234 -9.91 4.62 1.57
N LEU A 235 -9.38 3.60 2.26
CA LEU A 235 -10.16 2.81 3.22
C LEU A 235 -10.68 3.67 4.37
N ALA A 236 -9.86 4.62 4.85
CA ALA A 236 -10.26 5.55 5.90
C ALA A 236 -11.24 6.64 5.41
N ASN A 237 -11.20 7.01 4.13
CA ASN A 237 -11.97 8.11 3.55
C ASN A 237 -12.64 7.70 2.21
N PRO A 238 -13.59 6.76 2.21
CA PRO A 238 -14.15 6.16 1.00
C PRO A 238 -14.97 7.12 0.13
N GLU A 239 -15.41 8.27 0.65
CA GLU A 239 -16.16 9.26 -0.11
C GLU A 239 -15.28 10.41 -0.64
N ASN A 240 -13.96 10.36 -0.43
CA ASN A 240 -13.06 11.43 -0.86
C ASN A 240 -12.73 11.28 -2.37
N PRO A 241 -13.22 12.19 -3.25
CA PRO A 241 -13.03 12.07 -4.70
C PRO A 241 -11.57 12.24 -5.13
N GLN A 242 -10.77 13.00 -4.37
CA GLN A 242 -9.36 13.21 -4.68
C GLN A 242 -8.58 11.91 -4.55
N LEU A 243 -8.81 11.13 -3.48
CA LEU A 243 -8.15 9.84 -3.29
C LEU A 243 -8.58 8.80 -4.34
N HIS A 244 -9.80 8.90 -4.87
CA HIS A 244 -10.26 8.05 -5.97
C HIS A 244 -9.53 8.36 -7.27
N ASN A 245 -9.38 9.65 -7.58
CA ASN A 245 -8.63 10.11 -8.74
C ASN A 245 -7.15 9.72 -8.64
N ASP A 246 -6.52 9.97 -7.50
CA ASP A 246 -5.11 9.65 -7.28
C ASP A 246 -4.84 8.14 -7.35
N TRP A 247 -5.79 7.31 -6.90
CA TRP A 247 -5.68 5.86 -7.06
C TRP A 247 -5.75 5.41 -8.51
N THR A 248 -6.68 6.00 -9.27
CA THR A 248 -6.80 5.71 -10.70
C THR A 248 -5.51 6.10 -11.43
N LYS A 249 -4.95 7.28 -11.13
CA LYS A 249 -3.66 7.73 -11.66
C LYS A 249 -2.50 6.80 -11.28
N LEU A 250 -2.42 6.40 -10.01
CA LEU A 250 -1.38 5.49 -9.54
C LEU A 250 -1.48 4.12 -10.21
N LEU A 251 -2.68 3.54 -10.34
CA LEU A 251 -2.84 2.29 -11.06
C LEU A 251 -2.57 2.43 -12.55
N SER A 252 -2.92 3.56 -13.17
CA SER A 252 -2.56 3.85 -14.57
C SER A 252 -1.04 3.91 -14.77
N LEU A 253 -0.31 4.57 -13.85
CA LEU A 253 1.16 4.53 -13.80
C LEU A 253 1.70 3.10 -13.68
N LEU A 254 0.99 2.23 -12.96
CA LEU A 254 1.31 0.82 -12.80
C LEU A 254 0.82 -0.07 -13.96
N GLY A 255 0.09 0.47 -14.93
CA GLY A 255 -0.46 -0.27 -16.07
C GLY A 255 -1.72 -1.08 -15.75
N TRP A 256 -2.43 -0.72 -14.69
CA TRP A 256 -3.61 -1.40 -14.13
C TRP A 256 -4.82 -0.49 -13.96
N GLU A 257 -4.97 0.50 -14.84
CA GLU A 257 -6.07 1.49 -14.75
C GLU A 257 -7.46 0.82 -14.70
N GLU A 258 -7.63 -0.29 -15.41
CA GLU A 258 -8.85 -1.09 -15.41
C GLU A 258 -9.21 -1.68 -14.04
N LEU A 259 -8.23 -1.80 -13.14
CA LEU A 259 -8.43 -2.28 -11.76
C LEU A 259 -8.77 -1.14 -10.78
N ALA A 260 -8.81 0.12 -11.23
CA ALA A 260 -9.05 1.26 -10.34
C ALA A 260 -10.43 1.23 -9.64
N SER A 261 -11.42 0.61 -10.29
CA SER A 261 -12.76 0.41 -9.74
C SER A 261 -12.93 -0.86 -8.91
N GLU A 262 -11.93 -1.75 -8.87
CA GLU A 262 -11.98 -2.95 -8.05
C GLU A 262 -11.99 -2.58 -6.56
N PRO A 263 -12.77 -3.28 -5.73
CA PRO A 263 -12.83 -3.00 -4.31
C PRO A 263 -11.51 -3.38 -3.63
N LEU A 264 -11.13 -2.62 -2.61
CA LEU A 264 -10.13 -3.05 -1.63
C LEU A 264 -10.82 -4.05 -0.68
N VAL A 265 -10.30 -5.26 -0.58
CA VAL A 265 -10.91 -6.37 0.16
C VAL A 265 -9.95 -6.86 1.24
N ASP A 266 -10.46 -7.10 2.43
CA ASP A 266 -9.68 -7.70 3.50
C ASP A 266 -9.24 -9.12 3.12
N SER A 267 -8.00 -9.47 3.44
CA SER A 267 -7.49 -10.84 3.36
C SER A 267 -7.11 -11.35 4.74
N ILE A 268 -7.34 -12.64 4.98
CA ILE A 268 -6.96 -13.28 6.24
C ILE A 268 -5.67 -14.07 5.99
N GLN A 269 -4.57 -13.56 6.55
CA GLN A 269 -3.30 -14.25 6.58
C GLN A 269 -3.30 -15.27 7.72
N LEU A 270 -2.96 -16.52 7.41
CA LEU A 270 -2.86 -17.57 8.43
C LEU A 270 -1.45 -17.57 9.00
N PHE A 271 -1.32 -17.25 10.30
CA PHE A 271 -0.04 -17.30 10.99
C PHE A 271 0.45 -18.75 11.15
N PRO A 272 1.78 -18.98 11.27
CA PRO A 272 2.35 -20.32 11.37
C PRO A 272 1.72 -21.22 12.45
N GLU A 273 1.24 -20.64 13.55
CA GLU A 273 0.62 -21.37 14.66
C GLU A 273 -0.79 -21.89 14.31
N GLU A 274 -1.52 -21.18 13.44
CA GLU A 274 -2.84 -21.61 12.94
C GLU A 274 -2.72 -22.66 11.84
N GLN A 275 -1.68 -22.57 10.98
CA GLN A 275 -1.44 -23.51 9.88
C GLN A 275 -1.24 -24.96 10.38
N ALA A 276 -0.65 -25.13 11.57
CA ALA A 276 -0.45 -26.42 12.22
C ALA A 276 -1.76 -27.10 12.67
N THR A 277 -2.80 -26.32 12.97
CA THR A 277 -4.10 -26.87 13.43
C THR A 277 -5.04 -27.27 12.30
N THR A 278 -4.79 -26.77 11.09
CA THR A 278 -5.69 -26.92 9.94
C THR A 278 -5.31 -27.99 8.93
N ASN A 279 -4.30 -28.85 9.20
CA ASN A 279 -3.84 -29.88 8.25
C ASN A 279 -3.53 -29.33 6.84
N PHE A 280 -3.12 -28.06 6.71
CA PHE A 280 -2.78 -27.47 5.41
C PHE A 280 -1.41 -27.94 4.88
N LEU A 281 -0.59 -28.57 5.74
CA LEU A 281 0.77 -29.02 5.41
C LEU A 281 0.95 -30.55 5.50
N SER A 282 -0.15 -31.31 5.55
CA SER A 282 -0.10 -32.78 5.58
C SER A 282 -0.66 -33.38 4.30
N LYS A 283 -0.04 -33.06 3.16
CA LYS A 283 0.12 -33.97 2.01
C LYS A 283 1.15 -33.45 1.02
#